data_AF-A0A069DNJ4-F1
#
_entry.id   AF-A0A069DNJ4-F1
#
_cell.length_a   1.000
_cell.length_b   1.000
_cell.length_c   1.000
_cell.angle_alpha   90.00
_cell.angle_beta   90.00
_cell.angle_gamma   90.00
#
_symmetry.space_group_name_H-M   'P 1'
#
loop_
_entity.id
_entity.type
_entity.pdbx_description
1 polymer ?
#
loop_
_entity_poly.entity_id
_entity_poly.type
_entity_poly.pdbx_seq_one_letter_code
_entity_poly.pdbx_strand_id
1 'polypeptide(L)' 'MFILIELDRDWTVGLDWYKHSKGVRLGYFAIHIVFVKHSEFVNRLAKHYAEER' A
#
# COMPACT_ATOMS: atom_id res chain seq x y z
N MET A 1 5.41 8.26 -8.98
CA MET A 1 5.97 6.94 -8.63
C MET A 1 6.75 7.05 -7.35
N PHE A 2 6.47 6.19 -6.38
CA PHE A 2 7.19 6.09 -5.12
C PHE A 2 7.11 4.65 -4.60
N ILE A 3 7.96 4.32 -3.65
CA ILE A 3 7.96 3.01 -2.97
C ILE A 3 7.25 3.19 -1.64
N LEU A 4 6.28 2.32 -1.37
CA LEU A 4 5.63 2.18 -0.07
C LEU A 4 6.18 0.91 0.59
N ILE A 5 6.61 1.04 1.84
CA ILE A 5 7.01 -0.09 2.68
C ILE A 5 5.98 -0.21 3.80
N GLU A 6 5.30 -1.34 3.87
CA GLU A 6 4.38 -1.67 4.96
C GLU A 6 5.09 -2.61 5.93
N LEU A 7 4.86 -2.39 7.24
CA LEU A 7 5.32 -3.29 8.29
C LEU A 7 4.08 -3.93 8.91
N ASP A 8 3.95 -5.24 8.72
CA ASP A 8 2.82 -6.01 9.20
C ASP A 8 3.13 -6.55 10.61
N ARG A 9 2.11 -6.56 11.48
CA ARG A 9 2.22 -7.16 12.82
C ARG A 9 2.22 -8.68 12.77
N ASP A 10 1.54 -9.24 11.78
CA ASP A 10 1.39 -10.66 11.57
C ASP A 10 2.18 -11.10 10.33
N TRP A 11 2.66 -12.34 10.34
CA TRP A 11 3.39 -12.88 9.21
C TRP A 11 2.44 -13.21 8.05
N THR A 12 2.61 -12.54 6.92
CA THR A 12 1.81 -12.77 5.70
C THR A 12 2.66 -12.82 4.44
N VAL A 13 2.29 -13.65 3.48
CA VAL A 13 2.98 -13.75 2.17
C VAL A 13 1.96 -13.64 1.06
N GLY A 14 2.26 -12.83 0.06
CA GLY A 14 1.30 -12.55 -1.01
C GLY A 14 1.82 -11.63 -2.09
N LEU A 15 1.08 -11.56 -3.18
CA LEU A 15 1.29 -10.60 -4.24
C LEU A 15 0.13 -9.60 -4.23
N ASP A 16 0.44 -8.32 -4.11
CA ASP A 16 -0.53 -7.25 -4.18
C ASP A 16 -0.55 -6.68 -5.58
N TRP A 17 -1.60 -6.98 -6.32
CA TRP A 17 -1.76 -6.51 -7.68
C TRP A 17 -2.99 -5.61 -7.80
N TYR A 18 -2.77 -4.31 -7.59
CA TYR A 18 -3.79 -3.28 -7.71
C TYR A 18 -3.52 -2.38 -8.92
N LYS A 19 -4.56 -1.77 -9.51
CA LYS A 19 -4.46 -0.99 -10.77
C LYS A 19 -3.29 0.00 -10.82
N HIS A 20 -2.97 0.63 -9.69
CA HIS A 20 -1.94 1.65 -9.59
C HIS A 20 -0.85 1.32 -8.55
N SER A 21 -0.87 0.12 -7.98
CA SER A 21 0.09 -0.33 -6.97
C SER A 21 0.39 -1.80 -7.19
N LYS A 22 1.67 -2.14 -7.34
CA LYS A 22 2.12 -3.52 -7.43
C LYS A 22 3.10 -3.78 -6.29
N GLY A 23 2.87 -4.81 -5.51
CA GLY A 23 3.75 -5.13 -4.39
C GLY A 23 3.84 -6.60 -4.09
N VAL A 24 4.76 -6.92 -3.19
CA VAL A 24 4.97 -8.26 -2.67
C VAL A 24 5.09 -8.19 -1.14
N ARG A 25 4.36 -9.07 -0.46
CA ARG A 25 4.44 -9.31 0.98
C ARG A 25 5.39 -10.46 1.25
N LEU A 26 6.36 -10.22 2.13
CA LEU A 26 7.47 -11.13 2.44
C LEU A 26 7.53 -11.42 3.95
N GLY A 27 6.38 -11.74 4.55
CA GLY A 27 6.25 -12.05 5.97
C GLY A 27 5.82 -10.82 6.77
N TYR A 28 6.77 -10.19 7.45
CA TYR A 28 6.52 -9.04 8.34
C TYR A 28 6.65 -7.69 7.65
N PHE A 29 7.00 -7.68 6.36
CA PHE A 29 7.11 -6.46 5.58
C PHE A 29 6.60 -6.67 4.16
N ALA A 30 6.06 -5.60 3.59
CA ALA A 30 5.58 -5.54 2.23
C ALA A 30 6.25 -4.39 1.49
N ILE A 31 6.58 -4.60 0.22
CA ILE A 31 7.13 -3.57 -0.65
C ILE A 31 6.19 -3.37 -1.82
N HIS A 32 5.69 -2.14 -1.98
CA HIS A 32 4.81 -1.77 -3.08
C HIS A 32 5.41 -0.63 -3.91
N ILE A 33 5.37 -0.81 -5.23
CA ILE A 33 5.66 0.21 -6.21
C ILE A 33 4.33 0.85 -6.58
N VAL A 34 4.19 2.13 -6.22
CA VAL A 34 2.98 2.90 -6.47
C VAL A 34 3.22 3.84 -7.65
N PHE A 35 2.39 3.71 -8.68
CA PHE A 35 2.56 4.45 -9.94
C PHE A 35 1.91 5.85 -9.91
N VAL A 36 1.04 6.14 -8.94
CA VAL A 36 0.41 7.45 -8.78
C VAL A 36 1.34 8.47 -8.09
N LYS A 37 0.92 9.73 -8.07
CA LYS A 37 1.58 10.78 -7.28
C LYS A 37 1.33 10.54 -5.79
N HIS A 38 2.34 10.81 -4.96
CA HIS A 38 2.23 10.66 -3.50
C HIS A 38 1.05 11.45 -2.92
N SER A 39 0.83 12.69 -3.38
CA SER A 39 -0.30 13.51 -2.95
C SER A 39 -1.66 12.87 -3.26
N GLU A 40 -1.80 12.22 -4.42
CA GLU A 40 -3.02 11.52 -4.79
C GLU A 40 -3.23 10.27 -3.92
N PHE A 41 -2.16 9.52 -3.65
CA PHE A 41 -2.19 8.37 -2.78
C PHE A 41 -2.63 8.74 -1.36
N VAL A 42 -2.00 9.75 -0.75
CA VAL A 42 -2.35 10.22 0.60
C VAL A 42 -3.78 10.72 0.66
N ASN A 43 -4.25 11.47 -0.35
CA ASN A 43 -5.65 11.93 -0.38
C ASN A 43 -6.65 10.77 -0.48
N ARG A 44 -6.34 9.73 -1.26
CA ARG A 44 -7.17 8.52 -1.33
C ARG A 44 -7.18 7.76 -0.01
N LEU A 45 -6.02 7.63 0.64
CA LEU A 45 -5.87 6.98 1.94
C LEU A 45 -6.68 7.74 3.01
N ALA A 46 -6.53 9.06 3.08
CA ALA A 46 -7.26 9.91 4.02
C ALA A 46 -8.78 9.84 3.83
N LYS A 47 -9.26 9.75 2.57
CA LYS A 47 -10.69 9.52 2.29
C LYS A 47 -11.16 8.17 2.79
N HIS A 48 -10.41 7.10 2.54
CA HIS A 48 -10.76 5.77 2.99
C HIS A 48 -10.90 5.70 4.52
N TYR A 49 -9.96 6.27 5.27
CA TYR A 49 -10.05 6.35 6.74
C TYR A 49 -11.17 7.28 7.26
N ALA A 50 -11.56 8.30 6.49
CA ALA A 50 -12.66 9.19 6.86
C ALA A 50 -14.03 8.54 6.62
N GLU A 51 -14.15 7.64 5.65
CA GLU A 51 -15.39 6.90 5.32
C GLU A 51 -15.62 5.69 6.25
N GLU A 52 -14.57 5.16 6.89
CA GLU A 52 -14.67 4.07 7.89
C GLU A 52 -15.04 4.56 9.31
N ARG A 53 -15.33 5.85 9.50
CA ARG A 53 -15.81 6.47 10.75
C ARG A 53 -17.24 6.96 10.64
#